data_AF-A0A3A4VEB8-F1
#
_entry.id   AF-A0A3A4VEB8-F1
#
_cell.length_a   1.000
_cell.length_b   1.000
_cell.length_c   1.000
_cell.angle_alpha   90.00
_cell.angle_beta   90.00
_cell.angle_gamma   90.00
#
_symmetry.space_group_name_H-M   'P 1'
#
loop_
_entity.id
_entity.type
_entity.pdbx_description
1 polymer ?
#
loop_
_entity_poly.entity_id
_entity_poly.type
_entity_poly.pdbx_seq_one_letter_code
_entity_poly.pdbx_strand_id
1 'polypeptide(L)' 'MTTNDKQRLTLFIHPSIAKHARAQAVVEETTLTTLVEKALIEYLPKETIIKKVDIKIKKKS' A
#
# COMPACT_ATOMS: atom_id res chain seq x y z
N MET A 1 -18.37 18.75 6.23
CA MET A 1 -17.32 18.42 5.25
C MET A 1 -17.31 16.92 5.07
N THR A 2 -17.33 16.42 3.84
CA THR A 2 -17.36 14.97 3.60
C THR A 2 -15.98 14.37 3.96
N THR A 3 -15.93 13.58 5.03
CA THR A 3 -14.74 13.00 5.67
C THR A 3 -14.21 11.76 4.92
N ASN A 4 -13.95 11.87 3.61
CA ASN A 4 -13.36 10.78 2.84
C ASN A 4 -11.89 11.08 2.54
N ASP A 5 -11.01 10.73 3.48
CA ASP A 5 -9.57 10.96 3.39
C ASP A 5 -8.84 9.89 2.54
N LYS A 6 -9.57 9.10 1.75
CA LYS A 6 -8.99 8.04 0.92
C LYS A 6 -8.40 8.61 -0.38
N GLN A 7 -7.14 8.28 -0.65
CA GLN A 7 -6.47 8.60 -1.91
C GLN A 7 -6.57 7.44 -2.92
N ARG A 8 -6.95 7.73 -4.17
CA ARG A 8 -6.92 6.75 -5.26
C ARG A 8 -5.49 6.55 -5.76
N LEU A 9 -5.02 5.31 -5.79
CA LEU A 9 -3.70 4.93 -6.29
C LEU A 9 -3.83 3.90 -7.43
N THR A 10 -2.91 3.95 -8.38
CA THR A 10 -2.79 2.95 -9.45
C THR A 10 -1.57 2.07 -9.17
N LEU A 11 -1.78 0.75 -9.10
CA LEU A 11 -0.71 -0.22 -8.86
C LEU A 11 -0.67 -1.24 -10.00
N PHE A 12 0.52 -1.53 -10.50
CA PHE A 12 0.76 -2.60 -11.46
C PHE A 12 1.25 -3.86 -10.73
N ILE A 13 0.53 -4.97 -10.90
CA ILE A 13 0.86 -6.28 -10.30
C ILE A 13 0.71 -7.38 -11.34
N HIS A 14 1.29 -8.55 -11.05
CA HIS A 14 1.14 -9.71 -11.92
C HIS A 14 -0.34 -10.12 -12.06
N PRO A 15 -0.84 -10.44 -13.26
CA PRO A 15 -2.26 -10.73 -13.48
C PRO A 15 -2.80 -11.90 -12.65
N SER A 16 -1.97 -12.93 -12.38
CA SER A 16 -2.37 -14.05 -11.52
C SER A 16 -2.69 -13.58 -10.10
N ILE A 17 -1.87 -12.69 -9.53
CA ILE A 17 -2.08 -12.13 -8.18
C ILE A 17 -3.38 -11.33 -8.15
N ALA A 18 -3.63 -10.50 -9.17
CA ALA A 18 -4.88 -9.74 -9.26
C ALA A 18 -6.12 -10.64 -9.32
N LYS A 19 -6.05 -11.78 -10.02
CA LYS A 19 -7.14 -12.77 -10.07
C LYS A 19 -7.39 -13.41 -8.72
N HIS A 20 -6.33 -13.87 -8.04
CA HIS A 20 -6.45 -14.48 -6.71
C HIS A 20 -7.00 -13.49 -5.68
N ALA A 21 -6.48 -12.26 -5.65
CA ALA A 21 -6.94 -11.23 -4.72
C ALA A 21 -8.41 -10.87 -4.91
N ARG A 22 -8.89 -10.82 -6.17
CA ARG A 22 -10.33 -10.61 -6.45
C ARG A 22 -11.18 -11.78 -5.98
N ALA A 23 -10.77 -13.02 -6.22
CA ALA A 23 -11.49 -14.20 -5.76
C ALA A 23 -11.59 -14.21 -4.23
N GLN A 24 -10.49 -13.92 -3.54
CA GLN A 24 -10.46 -13.83 -2.08
C GLN A 24 -11.39 -12.73 -1.56
N ALA A 25 -11.38 -11.54 -2.17
CA ALA A 25 -12.26 -10.45 -1.78
C ALA A 25 -13.76 -10.84 -1.87
N VAL A 26 -14.14 -11.63 -2.89
CA VAL A 26 -15.51 -12.15 -3.02
C VAL A 26 -15.85 -13.15 -1.92
N VAL A 27 -14.94 -14.08 -1.61
CA VAL A 27 -15.15 -15.09 -0.55
C VAL A 27 -15.28 -14.45 0.83
N GLU A 28 -14.52 -13.38 1.09
CA GLU A 28 -14.55 -12.64 2.34
C GLU A 28 -15.64 -11.54 2.39
N GLU A 29 -16.51 -11.47 1.38
CA GLU A 29 -17.56 -10.44 1.24
C GLU A 29 -17.01 -9.00 1.43
N THR A 30 -15.79 -8.76 0.95
CA THR A 30 -15.05 -7.50 1.11
C THR A 30 -14.63 -6.92 -0.23
N THR A 31 -14.01 -5.73 -0.19
CA THR A 31 -13.52 -5.08 -1.41
C THR A 31 -12.05 -5.39 -1.65
N LEU A 32 -11.63 -5.39 -2.93
CA LEU A 32 -10.22 -5.50 -3.28
C LEU A 32 -9.37 -4.41 -2.61
N THR A 33 -9.92 -3.20 -2.46
CA THR A 33 -9.27 -2.09 -1.76
C THR A 33 -8.99 -2.46 -0.30
N THR A 34 -9.99 -2.97 0.42
CA THR A 34 -9.85 -3.37 1.82
C THR A 34 -8.84 -4.52 1.98
N LEU A 35 -8.82 -5.47 1.05
CA LEU A 35 -7.88 -6.58 1.06
C LEU A 35 -6.43 -6.07 0.87
N VAL A 36 -6.22 -5.14 -0.05
CA VAL A 36 -4.90 -4.50 -0.25
C VAL A 36 -4.50 -3.65 0.95
N GLU A 37 -5.42 -2.88 1.55
CA GLU A 37 -5.16 -2.10 2.78
C GLU A 37 -4.65 -3.01 3.91
N LYS A 38 -5.32 -4.15 4.15
CA LYS A 38 -4.90 -5.14 5.16
C LYS A 38 -3.51 -5.71 4.88
N ALA A 39 -3.27 -6.13 3.64
CA ALA A 39 -1.98 -6.70 3.24
C ALA A 39 -0.83 -5.69 3.38
N LEU A 40 -1.07 -4.42 3.07
CA LEU A 40 -0.09 -3.35 3.27
C LEU A 40 0.21 -3.13 4.76
N ILE A 41 -0.83 -3.09 5.61
CA ILE A 41 -0.65 -2.94 7.06
C ILE A 41 0.12 -4.12 7.65
N GLU A 42 -0.20 -5.35 7.23
CA GLU A 42 0.51 -6.56 7.67
C GLU A 42 1.99 -6.53 7.27
N TYR A 43 2.30 -5.94 6.11
CA TYR A 43 3.68 -5.78 5.65
C TYR A 43 4.41 -4.61 6.33
N LEU A 44 3.73 -3.72 7.05
CA LEU A 44 4.39 -2.65 7.78
C LEU A 44 5.20 -3.22 8.95
N PRO A 45 6.45 -2.74 9.15
CA PRO A 45 7.23 -3.15 10.31
C PRO A 45 6.53 -2.73 11.61
N LYS A 46 6.57 -3.59 12.64
CA LYS A 46 5.98 -3.31 13.97
C LYS A 46 6.51 -2.02 14.59
N GLU A 47 7.74 -1.65 14.27
CA GLU A 47 8.34 -0.36 14.58
C GLU A 47 8.76 0.32 13.28
N THR A 48 8.13 1.45 12.96
CA THR A 48 8.54 2.31 11.85
C THR A 48 9.84 3.03 12.23
N ILE A 49 10.99 2.40 12.02
CA ILE A 49 12.29 3.07 12.15
C ILE A 49 12.43 4.05 10.98
N ILE A 50 11.95 5.28 11.15
CA ILE A 50 12.21 6.37 10.21
C ILE A 50 13.70 6.72 10.31
N LYS A 51 14.54 6.04 9.53
CA LYS A 51 15.93 6.45 9.35
C LYS A 51 15.92 7.75 8.55
N LYS A 52 16.16 8.88 9.23
CA LYS A 52 16.48 10.14 8.54
C LYS A 52 17.65 9.84 7.59
N VAL A 53 17.38 9.87 6.29
CA VAL A 53 18.45 9.80 5.30
C VAL A 53 19.14 11.16 5.35
N ASP A 54 20.37 11.19 5.86
CA ASP A 54 21.24 12.37 5.73
C ASP A 54 21.64 12.53 4.26
N ILE A 55 20.79 13.24 3.50
CA ILE A 55 21.07 13.59 2.11
C ILE A 55 22.20 14.62 2.12
N LYS A 56 23.45 14.17 1.99
CA LYS A 56 24.60 15.05 1.74
C LYS A 56 24.49 15.59 0.32
N ILE A 57 23.93 16.79 0.19
CA ILE A 57 23.94 17.55 -1.05
C ILE A 57 25.40 17.93 -1.35
N LYS A 58 26.06 17.22 -2.27
CA LYS A 58 27.36 17.67 -2.79
C LYS A 58 27.13 18.90 -3.66
N LYS A 59 27.43 20.10 -3.14
CA LYS A 59 27.65 21.28 -3.98
C LYS A 59 28.87 21.00 -4.87
N LYS A 60 28.67 20.94 -6.19
CA LYS A 60 29.78 21.07 -7.14
C LYS A 60 30.30 22.51 -7.05
N SER A 61 31.59 22.65 -6.78
CA SER A 61 32.35 23.89 -6.96
C SER A 61 32.95 23.93 -8.36
#